data_AF-Q92W39-F1
#
_entry.id   AF-Q92W39-F1
#
_cell.length_a   1.000
_cell.length_b   1.000
_cell.length_c   1.000
_cell.angle_alpha   90.00
_cell.angle_beta   90.00
_cell.angle_gamma   90.00
#
_symmetry.space_group_name_H-M   'P 1'
#
loop_
_entity.id
_entity.type
_entity.pdbx_description
1 polymer ?
#
loop_
_entity_poly.entity_id
_entity_poly.type
_entity_poly.pdbx_seq_one_letter_code
_entity_poly.pdbx_strand_id
1 'polypeptide(L)'
;MIAAIAPASLAQLALRLALAVPFWRSGLGKWDGFLELNDVAVLLFTSEFQLHLPGGPYPFPAPAATAFVVAFAEVMLPIFLALGLATRLAALGLLAMAIVIQLTVPDGWPIHLTWAAMALGLITWGAGRLSLDHWLVSPSGSAR
;
A
#
# COMPACT_ATOMS: atom_id res chain seq x y z
N MET A 1 16.23 -2.50 28.29
CA MET A 1 15.29 -1.61 29.00
C MET A 1 14.45 -0.77 28.03
N ILE A 2 15.04 -0.07 27.04
CA ILE A 2 14.29 0.77 26.07
C ILE A 2 13.35 -0.04 25.16
N ALA A 3 13.81 -1.16 24.60
CA ALA A 3 12.99 -1.99 23.69
C ALA A 3 11.72 -2.57 24.34
N ALA A 4 11.66 -2.68 25.67
CA ALA A 4 10.47 -3.17 26.38
C ALA A 4 9.28 -2.20 26.30
N ILE A 5 9.54 -0.92 26.01
CA ILE A 5 8.51 0.13 25.88
C ILE A 5 7.78 -0.01 24.53
N ALA A 6 8.43 -0.57 23.51
CA ALA A 6 7.87 -0.73 22.17
C ALA A 6 8.01 -2.19 21.71
N PRO A 7 7.07 -3.08 22.10
CA PRO A 7 7.06 -4.45 21.63
C PRO A 7 7.03 -4.51 20.09
N ALA A 8 7.69 -5.51 19.51
CA ALA A 8 7.76 -5.67 18.05
C ALA A 8 6.37 -5.67 17.38
N SER A 9 5.36 -6.26 18.02
CA SER A 9 3.98 -6.26 17.51
C SER A 9 3.34 -4.87 17.44
N LEU A 10 3.72 -3.96 18.34
CA LEU A 10 3.28 -2.57 18.30
C LEU A 10 3.95 -1.82 17.14
N ALA A 11 5.27 -2.04 16.95
CA ALA A 11 5.98 -1.48 15.80
C ALA A 11 5.40 -1.98 14.46
N GLN A 12 5.08 -3.28 14.37
CA GLN A 12 4.46 -3.86 13.18
C GLN A 12 3.06 -3.29 12.91
N LEU A 13 2.25 -3.07 13.96
CA LEU A 13 0.97 -2.37 13.80
C LEU A 13 1.17 -0.92 13.31
N ALA A 14 2.12 -0.19 13.90
CA ALA A 14 2.43 1.17 13.49
C ALA A 14 2.88 1.23 12.03
N LEU A 15 3.75 0.32 11.60
CA LEU A 15 4.18 0.21 10.20
C LEU A 15 3.00 -0.07 9.26
N ARG A 16 2.10 -0.99 9.62
CA ARG A 16 0.91 -1.30 8.81
C ARG A 16 0.03 -0.07 8.63
N LEU A 17 -0.28 0.65 9.71
CA LEU A 17 -1.13 1.84 9.65
C LEU A 17 -0.44 3.00 8.92
N ALA A 18 0.83 3.27 9.23
CA ALA A 18 1.59 4.36 8.63
C ALA A 18 1.75 4.18 7.11
N LEU A 19 1.96 2.94 6.65
CA LEU A 19 2.01 2.62 5.23
C LEU A 19 0.61 2.65 4.59
N ALA A 20 -0.44 2.18 5.27
CA ALA A 20 -1.79 2.13 4.72
C ALA A 20 -2.41 3.52 4.47
N VAL A 21 -2.23 4.47 5.41
CA VAL A 21 -2.90 5.77 5.38
C VAL A 21 -2.71 6.58 4.08
N PRO A 22 -1.49 6.82 3.55
CA PRO A 22 -1.32 7.64 2.36
C PRO A 22 -2.03 7.04 1.14
N PHE A 23 -1.92 5.73 0.93
CA PHE A 23 -2.57 5.03 -0.17
C PHE A 23 -4.09 5.04 -0.01
N TRP A 24 -4.59 4.75 1.20
CA TRP A 24 -6.03 4.76 1.48
C TRP A 24 -6.66 6.12 1.21
N ARG A 25 -6.03 7.20 1.68
CA ARG A 25 -6.49 8.57 1.44
C ARG A 25 -6.44 8.94 -0.04
N SER A 26 -5.39 8.51 -0.75
CA SER A 26 -5.26 8.69 -2.20
C SER A 26 -6.36 7.95 -2.96
N GLY A 27 -6.66 6.71 -2.57
CA GLY A 27 -7.65 5.86 -3.23
C GLY A 27 -9.07 6.33 -3.03
N LEU A 28 -9.46 6.71 -1.79
CA LEU A 28 -10.83 7.17 -1.51
C LEU A 28 -11.20 8.45 -2.30
N GLY A 29 -10.24 9.30 -2.64
CA GLY A 29 -10.48 10.50 -3.42
C GLY A 29 -10.71 10.29 -4.92
N LYS A 30 -10.70 9.03 -5.40
CA LYS A 30 -10.82 8.70 -6.83
C LYS A 30 -12.21 8.20 -7.26
N TRP A 31 -13.16 8.11 -6.35
CA TRP A 31 -14.46 7.49 -6.60
C TRP A 31 -15.62 8.48 -6.45
N ASP A 32 -16.54 8.51 -7.42
CA ASP A 32 -17.80 9.26 -7.34
C ASP A 32 -18.99 8.36 -6.93
N GLY A 33 -18.86 7.05 -7.12
CA GLY A 33 -19.88 6.05 -6.84
C GLY A 33 -19.31 4.65 -6.61
N PHE A 34 -20.19 3.64 -6.56
CA PHE A 34 -19.75 2.25 -6.40
C PHE A 34 -19.08 1.75 -7.69
N LEU A 35 -17.76 1.53 -7.63
CA LEU A 35 -16.92 1.14 -8.76
C LEU A 35 -16.93 2.15 -9.92
N GLU A 36 -17.26 3.40 -9.63
CA GLU A 36 -17.27 4.51 -10.59
C GLU A 36 -16.16 5.48 -10.24
N LEU A 37 -15.13 5.53 -11.11
CA LEU A 37 -14.04 6.48 -10.99
C LEU A 37 -14.50 7.88 -11.36
N ASN A 38 -13.97 8.88 -10.67
CA ASN A 38 -14.17 10.26 -11.08
C ASN A 38 -13.34 10.62 -12.31
N ASP A 39 -13.81 11.63 -13.04
CA ASP A 39 -13.16 12.11 -14.26
C ASP A 39 -11.72 12.57 -14.02
N VAL A 40 -11.45 13.13 -12.83
CA VAL A 40 -10.11 13.60 -12.43
C VAL A 40 -9.12 12.44 -12.38
N ALA A 41 -9.50 11.29 -11.81
CA ALA A 41 -8.65 10.11 -11.75
C ALA A 41 -8.30 9.62 -13.17
N VAL A 42 -9.27 9.55 -14.07
CA VAL A 42 -9.03 9.13 -15.46
C VAL A 42 -8.15 10.15 -16.20
N LEU A 43 -8.40 11.44 -16.01
CA LEU A 43 -7.63 12.52 -16.61
C LEU A 43 -6.16 12.47 -16.16
N LEU A 44 -5.91 12.28 -14.86
CA LEU A 44 -4.55 12.15 -14.31
C LEU A 44 -3.76 11.07 -15.03
N PHE A 45 -4.33 9.87 -15.23
CA PHE A 45 -3.65 8.78 -15.96
C PHE A 45 -3.54 9.01 -17.46
N THR A 46 -4.35 9.91 -18.03
CA THR A 46 -4.40 10.19 -19.46
C THR A 46 -3.38 11.26 -19.87
N SER A 47 -3.28 12.34 -19.10
CA SER A 47 -2.51 13.54 -19.49
C SER A 47 -1.38 13.90 -18.53
N GLU A 48 -1.50 13.60 -17.23
CA GLU A 48 -0.54 14.08 -16.22
C GLU A 48 0.49 13.03 -15.83
N PHE A 49 0.05 11.79 -15.61
CA PHE A 49 0.90 10.71 -15.14
C PHE A 49 1.58 10.00 -16.31
N GLN A 50 2.91 10.05 -16.31
CA GLN A 50 3.75 9.34 -17.25
C GLN A 50 4.84 8.55 -16.51
N LEU A 51 5.19 7.38 -17.03
CA LEU A 51 6.27 6.54 -16.54
C LEU A 51 7.61 7.07 -17.04
N HIS A 52 8.45 7.56 -16.13
CA HIS A 52 9.81 8.00 -16.44
C HIS A 52 10.75 6.79 -16.45
N LEU A 53 10.97 6.24 -17.64
CA LEU A 53 11.89 5.13 -17.87
C LEU A 53 13.07 5.60 -18.75
N PRO A 54 14.18 4.85 -18.82
CA PRO A 54 15.25 5.16 -19.77
C PRO A 54 14.68 5.25 -21.19
N GLY A 55 14.84 6.41 -21.84
CA GLY A 55 14.28 6.66 -23.18
C GLY A 55 13.14 7.69 -23.23
N GLY A 56 12.62 8.12 -22.07
CA GLY A 56 11.68 9.23 -21.97
C GLY A 56 10.48 8.93 -21.06
N PRO A 57 9.57 9.89 -20.91
CA PRO A 57 8.30 9.63 -20.25
C PRO A 57 7.38 8.86 -21.21
N TYR A 58 6.78 7.78 -20.70
CA TYR A 58 5.85 6.93 -21.44
C TYR A 58 4.44 7.06 -20.84
N PRO A 59 3.39 7.25 -21.66
CA PRO A 59 2.02 7.25 -21.16
C PRO A 59 1.65 5.86 -20.63
N PHE A 60 0.72 5.81 -19.67
CA PHE A 60 0.18 4.53 -19.21
C PHE A 60 -0.66 3.86 -20.32
N PRO A 61 -0.53 2.53 -20.50
CA PRO A 61 -1.41 1.80 -21.41
C PRO A 61 -2.84 1.80 -20.87
N ALA A 62 -3.83 1.95 -21.76
CA ALA A 62 -5.26 1.99 -21.40
C ALA A 62 -5.54 2.81 -20.12
N PRO A 63 -5.34 4.15 -20.14
CA PRO A 63 -5.34 5.01 -18.95
C PRO A 63 -6.50 4.79 -17.98
N ALA A 64 -7.73 4.67 -18.48
CA ALA A 64 -8.92 4.44 -17.65
C ALA A 64 -8.87 3.09 -16.90
N ALA A 65 -8.42 2.02 -17.56
CA ALA A 65 -8.29 0.71 -16.94
C ALA A 65 -7.16 0.71 -15.89
N THR A 66 -6.02 1.35 -16.22
CA THR A 66 -4.91 1.50 -15.28
C THR A 66 -5.32 2.32 -14.05
N ALA A 67 -6.02 3.45 -14.26
CA ALA A 67 -6.56 4.26 -13.17
C ALA A 67 -7.48 3.45 -12.26
N PHE A 68 -8.34 2.60 -12.83
CA PHE A 68 -9.27 1.76 -12.07
C PHE A 68 -8.52 0.74 -11.22
N VAL A 69 -7.57 0.01 -11.81
CA VAL A 69 -6.77 -0.99 -11.09
C VAL A 69 -5.98 -0.33 -9.95
N VAL A 70 -5.37 0.82 -10.22
CA VAL A 70 -4.61 1.56 -9.19
C VAL A 70 -5.53 2.04 -8.08
N ALA A 71 -6.63 2.72 -8.40
CA ALA A 71 -7.58 3.22 -7.41
C ALA A 71 -8.17 2.09 -6.56
N PHE A 72 -8.48 0.95 -7.17
CA PHE A 72 -8.99 -0.23 -6.47
C PHE A 72 -7.93 -0.80 -5.51
N ALA A 73 -6.68 -0.92 -5.97
CA ALA A 73 -5.57 -1.39 -5.16
C ALA A 73 -5.24 -0.43 -4.00
N GLU A 74 -5.31 0.88 -4.23
CA GLU A 74 -5.13 1.93 -3.21
C GLU A 74 -6.21 1.91 -2.12
N VAL A 75 -7.34 1.25 -2.37
CA VAL A 75 -8.39 1.03 -1.37
C VAL A 75 -8.19 -0.35 -0.72
N MET A 76 -8.20 -1.43 -1.50
CA MET A 76 -8.17 -2.79 -0.96
C MET A 76 -6.87 -3.15 -0.21
N LEU A 77 -5.69 -2.84 -0.77
CA LEU A 77 -4.42 -3.23 -0.17
C LEU A 77 -4.19 -2.56 1.19
N PRO A 78 -4.48 -1.25 1.37
CA PRO A 78 -4.40 -0.62 2.69
C PRO A 78 -5.37 -1.20 3.72
N ILE A 79 -6.59 -1.61 3.34
CA ILE A 79 -7.51 -2.28 4.28
C ILE A 79 -6.89 -3.58 4.77
N PHE A 80 -6.45 -4.44 3.84
CA PHE A 80 -5.85 -5.72 4.18
C PHE A 80 -4.60 -5.53 5.03
N LEU A 81 -3.76 -4.57 4.67
CA LEU A 81 -2.57 -4.23 5.44
C LEU A 81 -2.93 -3.75 6.85
N ALA A 82 -3.87 -2.81 7.00
CA ALA A 82 -4.27 -2.26 8.29
C ALA A 82 -4.84 -3.34 9.22
N LEU A 83 -5.73 -4.20 8.71
CA LEU A 83 -6.26 -5.35 9.44
C LEU A 83 -5.19 -6.42 9.73
N GLY A 84 -4.08 -6.39 8.98
CA GLY A 84 -3.05 -7.41 9.04
C GLY A 84 -3.55 -8.74 8.49
N LEU A 85 -4.25 -8.71 7.36
CA LEU A 85 -4.72 -9.85 6.59
C LEU A 85 -3.83 -10.00 5.34
N ALA A 86 -3.28 -11.21 5.12
CA ALA A 86 -2.29 -11.50 4.09
C ALA A 86 -1.17 -10.45 4.05
N THR A 87 -0.66 -10.04 5.22
CA THR A 87 0.15 -8.82 5.39
C THR A 87 1.37 -8.76 4.46
N ARG A 88 2.08 -9.88 4.28
CA ARG A 88 3.25 -9.93 3.39
C ARG A 88 2.87 -9.68 1.93
N LEU A 89 1.72 -10.20 1.50
CA LEU A 89 1.21 -10.01 0.15
C LEU A 89 0.69 -8.57 -0.03
N ALA A 90 -0.05 -8.04 0.94
CA ALA A 90 -0.53 -6.66 0.91
C ALA A 90 0.65 -5.66 0.88
N ALA A 91 1.68 -5.90 1.69
CA ALA A 91 2.90 -5.08 1.72
C ALA A 91 3.69 -5.19 0.41
N LEU A 92 3.77 -6.38 -0.20
CA LEU A 92 4.41 -6.56 -1.51
C LEU A 92 3.65 -5.80 -2.61
N GLY A 93 2.32 -5.83 -2.60
CA GLY A 93 1.49 -5.04 -3.51
C GLY A 93 1.75 -3.55 -3.36
N LEU A 94 1.77 -3.04 -2.13
CA LEU A 94 2.04 -1.62 -1.86
C LEU A 94 3.49 -1.23 -2.19
N LEU A 95 4.46 -2.13 -2.05
CA LEU A 95 5.83 -1.90 -2.51
C LEU A 95 5.88 -1.77 -4.04
N ALA A 96 5.21 -2.67 -4.77
CA ALA A 96 5.14 -2.59 -6.23
C ALA A 96 4.47 -1.28 -6.67
N MET A 97 3.40 -0.86 -6.00
CA MET A 97 2.77 0.44 -6.26
C MET A 97 3.71 1.61 -5.95
N ALA A 98 4.42 1.60 -4.83
CA ALA A 98 5.38 2.64 -4.49
C ALA A 98 6.50 2.76 -5.55
N ILE A 99 6.93 1.65 -6.14
CA ILE A 99 7.88 1.65 -7.26
C ILE A 99 7.26 2.30 -8.49
N VAL A 100 6.04 1.94 -8.87
CA VAL A 100 5.34 2.58 -10.00
C VAL A 100 5.18 4.08 -9.77
N ILE A 101 4.75 4.49 -8.56
CA ILE A 101 4.61 5.90 -8.19
C ILE A 101 5.96 6.62 -8.25
N GLN A 102 7.05 6.00 -7.81
CA GLN A 102 8.40 6.57 -7.94
C GLN A 102 8.81 6.79 -9.40
N LEU A 103 8.44 5.88 -10.30
CA LEU A 103 8.67 6.03 -11.73
C LEU A 103 7.75 7.10 -12.33
N THR A 104 6.57 7.34 -11.76
CA THR A 104 5.65 8.38 -12.22
C THR A 104 6.00 9.77 -11.69
N VAL A 105 6.43 9.88 -10.44
CA VAL A 105 6.73 11.14 -9.74
C VAL A 105 8.12 11.06 -9.10
N PRO A 106 9.20 11.24 -9.88
CA PRO A 106 10.57 11.00 -9.40
C PRO A 106 10.97 11.89 -8.22
N ASP A 107 10.46 13.11 -8.16
CA ASP A 107 10.75 14.09 -7.10
C ASP A 107 10.20 13.67 -5.72
N GLY A 108 9.24 12.74 -5.68
CA GLY A 108 8.69 12.18 -4.45
C GLY A 108 9.60 11.18 -3.73
N TRP A 109 10.84 10.96 -4.19
CA TRP A 109 11.71 9.91 -3.67
C TRP A 109 11.92 9.88 -2.15
N PRO A 110 12.01 11.00 -1.40
CA PRO A 110 12.22 10.92 0.04
C PRO A 110 11.03 10.26 0.74
N ILE A 111 9.80 10.57 0.30
CA ILE A 111 8.59 9.98 0.87
C ILE A 111 8.37 8.55 0.36
N HIS A 112 8.61 8.29 -0.93
CA HIS A 112 8.47 6.94 -1.50
C HIS A 112 9.44 5.95 -0.86
N LEU A 113 10.66 6.40 -0.52
CA LEU A 113 11.63 5.59 0.21
C LEU A 113 11.12 5.20 1.59
N THR A 114 10.41 6.09 2.30
CA THR A 114 9.79 5.73 3.59
C THR A 114 8.73 4.64 3.42
N TRP A 115 7.90 4.72 2.38
CA TRP A 115 6.90 3.71 2.10
C TRP A 115 7.54 2.37 1.76
N ALA A 116 8.56 2.38 0.90
CA ALA A 116 9.32 1.19 0.54
C ALA A 116 9.98 0.55 1.78
N ALA A 117 10.60 1.35 2.66
CA ALA A 117 11.21 0.85 3.88
C ALA A 117 10.19 0.20 4.82
N MET A 118 9.02 0.83 5.01
CA MET A 118 7.94 0.24 5.81
C MET A 118 7.41 -1.06 5.18
N ALA A 119 7.22 -1.09 3.87
CA ALA A 119 6.77 -2.27 3.15
C ALA A 119 7.77 -3.42 3.27
N LEU A 120 9.07 -3.15 3.08
CA LEU A 120 10.14 -4.14 3.26
C LEU A 120 10.20 -4.66 4.71
N GLY A 121 10.03 -3.78 5.70
CA GLY A 121 9.93 -4.17 7.11
C GLY A 121 8.77 -5.14 7.37
N LEU A 122 7.60 -4.89 6.77
CA LEU A 122 6.43 -5.78 6.89
C LEU A 122 6.60 -7.08 6.09
N ILE A 123 7.23 -7.02 4.91
CA ILE A 123 7.55 -8.21 4.09
C ILE A 123 8.53 -9.11 4.83
N THR A 124 9.48 -8.56 5.60
CA THR A 124 10.51 -9.32 6.32
C THR A 124 9.98 -9.85 7.66
N TRP A 125 9.46 -8.97 8.52
CA TRP A 125 9.06 -9.32 9.89
C TRP A 125 7.60 -9.79 10.01
N GLY A 126 6.75 -9.54 9.02
CA GLY A 126 5.35 -9.95 9.01
C GLY A 126 4.43 -9.05 9.85
N ALA A 127 3.24 -9.56 10.14
CA ALA A 127 2.09 -8.80 10.66
C ALA A 127 2.09 -8.50 12.16
N GLY A 128 2.83 -9.27 12.94
CA GLY A 128 2.82 -9.22 14.41
C GLY A 128 1.57 -9.83 15.04
N ARG A 129 1.53 -9.89 16.38
CA ARG A 129 0.46 -10.53 17.16
C ARG A 129 -0.89 -9.80 17.12
N LEU A 130 -0.89 -8.52 16.74
CA LEU A 130 -2.07 -7.65 16.65
C LEU A 130 -2.68 -7.66 15.23
N SER A 131 -2.67 -8.81 14.56
CA SER A 131 -3.10 -8.97 13.16
C SER A 131 -4.10 -10.11 13.04
N LEU A 132 -4.98 -10.03 12.04
CA LEU A 132 -5.88 -11.13 11.71
C LEU A 132 -5.10 -12.37 11.24
N ASP A 133 -3.97 -12.21 10.54
CA ASP A 133 -3.07 -13.30 10.17
C ASP A 133 -2.67 -14.15 11.38
N HIS A 134 -2.35 -13.50 12.51
CA HIS A 134 -2.00 -14.22 13.73
C HIS A 134 -3.17 -15.02 14.30
N TRP A 135 -4.40 -14.47 14.25
CA TRP A 135 -5.58 -15.13 14.81
C TRP A 135 -6.11 -16.25 13.92
N LEU A 136 -5.92 -16.15 12.61
CA LEU A 136 -6.32 -17.18 11.64
C LEU A 136 -5.34 -18.36 11.60
N VAL A 137 -4.06 -18.11 11.84
CA VAL A 137 -3.01 -19.17 11.84
C VAL A 137 -2.79 -19.77 13.23
N SER A 138 -3.06 -19.02 14.30
CA SER A 138 -2.95 -19.54 15.66
C SER A 138 -4.24 -20.27 16.03
N PRO A 139 -4.24 -21.62 16.15
CA PRO A 139 -5.44 -22.34 16.51
C PRO A 139 -5.86 -21.88 17.92
N SER A 140 -7.10 -21.44 18.06
CA SER A 140 -7.76 -21.40 19.36
C SER A 140 -7.84 -22.85 19.89
N GLY A 141 -6.84 -23.26 20.68
CA GLY A 141 -6.82 -24.63 21.21
C GLY A 141 -5.52 -25.12 21.83
N SER A 142 -4.99 -24.42 22.84
CA SER A 142 -4.23 -25.10 23.90
C SER A 142 -4.57 -24.48 25.24
N ALA A 143 -5.81 -24.73 25.67
CA ALA A 143 -6.06 -24.98 27.08
C ALA A 143 -5.57 -26.41 27.36
N ARG A 144 -4.33 -26.52 27.85
CA ARG A 144 -3.85 -27.59 28.74
C ARG A 144 -2.84 -26.96 29.67
#